data_AF-A0A5A7RZ01-F1
#
_entry.id   AF-A0A5A7RZ01-F1
#
_cell.length_a   1.000
_cell.length_b   1.000
_cell.length_c   1.000
_cell.angle_alpha   90.00
_cell.angle_beta   90.00
_cell.angle_gamma   90.00
#
_symmetry.space_group_name_H-M   'P 1'
#
loop_
_entity.id
_entity.type
_entity.pdbx_description
1 polymer ?
#
loop_
_entity_poly.entity_id
_entity_poly.type
_entity_poly.pdbx_seq_one_letter_code
_entity_poly.pdbx_strand_id
1 'polypeptide(L)'
;MRRAVSAIVGIILLIAIVITVAVIVFVYINGLQQEQVEEQYVTGWVVYSAETNQTLNLNNKTVSIWNVSLADEYHGTAKNTYQMCFIEGMCPPPLDVHLKLFYYRIDDVLMIYKIKSL
;
A
#
# COMPACT_ATOMS: atom_id res chain seq x y z
N MET A 1 -59.53 18.94 -1.17
CA MET A 1 -58.83 17.68 -0.82
C MET A 1 -57.79 17.23 -1.86
N ARG A 2 -58.08 17.18 -3.18
CA ARG A 2 -57.13 16.68 -4.20
C ARG A 2 -55.77 17.42 -4.28
N ARG A 3 -55.73 18.74 -4.07
CA ARG A 3 -54.49 19.54 -4.10
C ARG A 3 -53.54 19.26 -2.93
N ALA A 4 -54.09 18.99 -1.73
CA ALA A 4 -53.28 18.67 -0.54
C ALA A 4 -52.61 17.29 -0.67
N VAL A 5 -53.33 16.31 -1.23
CA VAL A 5 -52.78 14.97 -1.52
C VAL A 5 -51.64 15.04 -2.55
N SER A 6 -51.77 15.88 -3.58
CA SER A 6 -50.70 16.12 -4.57
C SER A 6 -49.44 16.73 -3.95
N ALA A 7 -49.60 17.67 -3.02
CA ALA A 7 -48.46 18.29 -2.33
C ALA A 7 -47.73 17.30 -1.42
N ILE A 8 -48.48 16.46 -0.70
CA ILE A 8 -47.92 15.41 0.18
C ILE A 8 -47.12 14.39 -0.63
N VAL A 9 -47.67 13.92 -1.76
CA VAL A 9 -46.96 12.98 -2.65
C VAL A 9 -45.68 13.59 -3.22
N GLY A 10 -45.70 14.87 -3.60
CA GLY A 10 -44.52 15.58 -4.07
C GLY A 10 -43.41 15.69 -3.01
N ILE A 11 -43.79 15.95 -1.76
CA ILE A 11 -42.83 16.04 -0.64
C ILE A 11 -42.19 14.67 -0.36
N ILE A 12 -42.98 13.58 -0.36
CA ILE A 12 -42.46 12.23 -0.12
C ILE A 12 -41.45 11.82 -1.21
N LEU A 13 -41.75 12.12 -2.47
CA LEU A 13 -40.82 11.88 -3.58
C LEU A 13 -39.53 12.68 -3.44
N LEU A 14 -39.62 13.94 -3.03
CA LEU A 14 -38.45 14.80 -2.86
C LEU A 14 -37.54 14.28 -1.74
N ILE A 15 -38.13 13.83 -0.62
CA ILE A 15 -37.39 13.20 0.49
C ILE A 15 -36.69 11.91 0.01
N ALA A 16 -37.40 11.06 -0.75
CA ALA A 16 -36.83 9.82 -1.26
C ALA A 16 -35.63 10.08 -2.19
N ILE A 17 -35.71 11.09 -3.06
CA ILE A 17 -34.61 11.48 -3.94
C ILE A 17 -33.42 11.98 -3.12
N VAL A 18 -33.64 12.85 -2.13
CA VAL A 18 -32.57 13.38 -1.27
C VAL A 18 -31.85 12.26 -0.52
N ILE A 19 -32.60 11.31 0.06
CA ILE A 19 -32.02 10.14 0.74
C ILE A 19 -31.20 9.30 -0.25
N THR A 20 -31.74 9.04 -1.44
CA THR A 20 -31.06 8.24 -2.47
C THR A 20 -29.74 8.89 -2.89
N VAL A 21 -29.73 10.19 -3.15
CA VAL A 21 -28.50 10.92 -3.50
C VAL A 21 -27.50 10.90 -2.34
N ALA A 22 -27.95 11.10 -1.10
CA ALA A 22 -27.09 11.06 0.08
C ALA A 22 -26.41 9.69 0.26
N VAL A 23 -27.14 8.60 0.03
CA VAL A 23 -26.58 7.23 0.09
C VAL A 23 -25.54 7.01 -1.01
N ILE A 24 -25.81 7.44 -2.25
CA ILE A 24 -24.86 7.31 -3.36
C ILE A 24 -23.57 8.09 -3.05
N VAL A 25 -23.68 9.33 -2.57
CA VAL A 25 -22.53 10.16 -2.20
C VAL A 25 -21.75 9.52 -1.04
N PHE A 26 -22.43 8.97 -0.04
CA PHE A 26 -21.79 8.28 1.07
C PHE A 26 -21.01 7.04 0.61
N VAL A 27 -21.60 6.20 -0.25
CA VAL A 27 -20.92 5.02 -0.80
C VAL A 27 -19.74 5.43 -1.68
N TYR A 28 -19.89 6.48 -2.48
CA TYR A 28 -18.80 6.99 -3.34
C TYR A 28 -17.63 7.54 -2.52
N ILE A 29 -17.90 8.37 -1.49
CA ILE A 29 -16.85 8.91 -0.62
C ILE A 29 -16.15 7.79 0.15
N ASN A 30 -16.90 6.85 0.73
CA ASN A 30 -16.29 5.73 1.46
C ASN A 30 -15.55 4.76 0.54
N GLY A 31 -16.05 4.53 -0.68
CA GLY A 31 -15.36 3.75 -1.70
C GLY A 31 -14.03 4.39 -2.09
N LEU A 32 -14.01 5.70 -2.32
CA LEU A 32 -12.77 6.45 -2.58
C LEU A 32 -11.84 6.51 -1.35
N GLN A 33 -12.38 6.55 -0.12
CA GLN A 33 -11.57 6.47 1.10
C GLN A 33 -10.98 5.08 1.33
N GLN A 34 -11.68 4.01 0.93
CA GLN A 34 -11.14 2.65 0.94
C GLN A 34 -10.09 2.41 -0.15
N GLU A 35 -10.02 3.27 -1.16
CA GLU A 35 -8.96 3.28 -2.17
C GLU A 35 -7.64 3.90 -1.66
N GLN A 36 -7.57 4.30 -0.39
CA GLN A 36 -6.28 4.41 0.30
C GLN A 36 -5.68 3.02 0.41
N VAL A 37 -5.03 2.58 -0.67
CA VAL A 37 -4.20 1.38 -0.72
C VAL A 37 -3.30 1.41 0.51
N GLU A 38 -3.61 0.58 1.49
CA GLU A 38 -2.84 0.51 2.73
C GLU A 38 -1.42 0.15 2.33
N GLU A 39 -0.48 1.10 2.49
CA GLU A 39 0.87 0.92 1.97
C GLU A 39 1.48 -0.32 2.64
N GLN A 40 1.81 -1.34 1.84
CA GLN A 40 2.46 -2.53 2.37
C GLN A 40 3.91 -2.19 2.75
N TYR A 41 4.31 -2.58 3.96
CA TYR A 41 5.68 -2.35 4.42
C TYR A 41 6.22 -3.49 5.27
N VAL A 42 7.55 -3.58 5.31
CA VAL A 42 8.30 -4.34 6.32
C VAL A 42 9.18 -3.38 7.11
N THR A 43 9.48 -3.74 8.35
CA THR A 43 10.31 -2.92 9.24
C THR A 43 11.24 -3.80 10.06
N GLY A 44 12.40 -3.26 10.38
CA GLY A 44 13.38 -3.92 11.24
C GLY A 44 14.80 -3.40 11.00
N TRP A 45 15.71 -3.87 11.84
CA TRP A 45 17.14 -3.61 11.73
C TRP A 45 17.73 -4.48 10.63
N VAL A 46 18.46 -3.85 9.72
CA VAL A 46 19.10 -4.57 8.61
C VAL A 46 20.35 -5.28 9.12
N VAL A 47 20.29 -6.60 9.21
CA VAL A 47 21.40 -7.43 9.72
C VAL A 47 22.15 -8.17 8.61
N TYR A 48 21.56 -8.24 7.42
CA TYR A 48 22.20 -8.80 6.24
C TYR A 48 21.62 -8.15 4.98
N SER A 49 22.47 -7.82 4.01
CA SER A 49 22.08 -7.27 2.72
C SER A 49 23.13 -7.69 1.70
N ALA A 50 22.73 -8.50 0.72
CA ALA A 50 23.62 -8.94 -0.34
C ALA A 50 22.88 -9.13 -1.67
N GLU A 51 23.55 -8.77 -2.75
CA GLU A 51 23.06 -9.02 -4.10
C GLU A 51 23.01 -10.53 -4.37
N THR A 52 21.96 -10.96 -5.06
CA THR A 52 21.85 -12.33 -5.57
C THR A 52 22.30 -12.37 -7.03
N ASN A 53 22.57 -13.55 -7.57
CA ASN A 53 22.83 -13.71 -9.01
C ASN A 53 21.54 -13.69 -9.86
N GLN A 54 20.40 -13.31 -9.26
CA GLN A 54 19.10 -13.28 -9.91
C GLN A 54 18.71 -11.85 -10.28
N THR A 55 17.97 -11.73 -11.37
CA THR A 55 17.46 -10.45 -11.85
C THR A 55 15.98 -10.55 -12.17
N LEU A 56 15.30 -9.42 -12.08
CA LEU A 56 13.90 -9.26 -12.44
C LEU A 56 13.81 -8.33 -13.65
N ASN A 57 13.08 -8.75 -14.69
CA ASN A 57 12.81 -7.91 -15.86
C ASN A 57 11.50 -7.15 -15.66
N LEU A 58 11.62 -5.84 -15.51
CA LEU A 58 10.52 -4.89 -15.32
C LEU A 58 10.46 -3.99 -16.55
N ASN A 59 9.55 -4.26 -17.48
CA ASN A 59 9.26 -3.40 -18.64
C ASN A 59 10.52 -2.90 -19.38
N ASN A 60 11.37 -3.82 -19.83
CA ASN A 60 12.65 -3.58 -20.53
C ASN A 60 13.80 -3.06 -19.64
N LYS A 61 13.65 -3.09 -18.31
CA LYS A 61 14.74 -2.84 -17.37
C LYS A 61 15.03 -4.09 -16.55
N THR A 62 16.30 -4.46 -16.47
CA THR A 62 16.75 -5.57 -15.62
C THR A 62 17.21 -4.99 -14.29
N VAL A 63 16.62 -5.44 -13.19
CA VAL A 63 16.95 -5.01 -11.83
C VAL A 63 17.48 -6.20 -11.05
N SER A 64 18.57 -6.02 -10.30
CA SER A 64 19.13 -7.06 -9.44
C SER A 64 18.22 -7.34 -8.25
N ILE A 65 18.13 -8.62 -7.87
CA ILE A 65 17.44 -9.06 -6.66
C ILE A 65 18.46 -9.14 -5.51
N TRP A 66 18.06 -8.70 -4.34
CA TRP A 66 18.86 -8.67 -3.11
C TRP A 66 18.21 -9.52 -2.03
N ASN A 67 19.03 -10.25 -1.28
CA ASN A 67 18.60 -10.89 -0.05
C ASN A 67 18.84 -9.92 1.12
N VAL A 68 17.74 -9.48 1.75
CA VAL A 68 17.78 -8.56 2.89
C VAL A 68 17.16 -9.25 4.10
N SER A 69 17.92 -9.36 5.18
CA SER A 69 17.43 -9.91 6.44
C SER A 69 17.21 -8.81 7.46
N LEU A 70 16.05 -8.88 8.13
CA LEU A 70 15.62 -7.92 9.13
C LEU A 70 15.51 -8.60 10.51
N ALA A 71 15.98 -7.91 11.55
CA ALA A 71 15.82 -8.28 12.95
C ALA A 71 14.88 -7.29 13.66
N ASP A 72 14.22 -7.73 14.72
CA ASP A 72 13.36 -6.85 15.55
C ASP A 72 14.22 -5.91 16.43
N GLU A 73 15.45 -6.30 16.76
CA GLU A 73 16.35 -5.59 17.68
C GLU A 73 17.72 -5.28 17.03
N TYR A 74 18.40 -4.24 17.52
CA TYR A 74 19.74 -3.87 17.07
C TYR A 74 20.73 -5.01 17.38
N HIS A 75 21.47 -5.46 16.37
CA HIS A 75 22.40 -6.61 16.46
C HIS A 75 21.69 -7.93 16.82
N GLY A 76 20.36 -8.00 16.63
CA GLY A 76 19.57 -9.19 16.83
C GLY A 76 19.80 -10.26 15.76
N THR A 77 19.23 -11.44 15.99
CA THR A 77 19.21 -12.49 14.96
C THR A 77 18.18 -12.14 13.89
N ALA A 78 18.52 -12.42 12.63
CA ALA A 78 17.60 -12.29 11.51
C ALA A 78 16.30 -13.06 11.80
N LYS A 79 15.17 -12.34 11.83
CA LYS A 79 13.86 -12.94 12.00
C LYS A 79 13.30 -13.40 10.66
N ASN A 80 13.44 -12.55 9.64
CA ASN A 80 12.97 -12.82 8.30
C ASN A 80 14.02 -12.40 7.28
N THR A 81 14.12 -13.16 6.20
CA THR A 81 14.91 -12.83 5.01
C THR A 81 13.96 -12.66 3.84
N TYR A 82 14.12 -11.57 3.10
CA TYR A 82 13.28 -11.23 1.96
C TYR A 82 14.14 -11.08 0.72
N GLN A 83 13.59 -11.51 -0.41
CA GLN A 83 14.08 -11.12 -1.72
C GLN A 83 13.48 -9.78 -2.09
N MET A 84 14.32 -8.79 -2.34
CA MET A 84 13.91 -7.42 -2.60
C MET A 84 14.56 -6.92 -3.89
N CYS A 85 13.84 -6.12 -4.66
CA CYS A 85 14.43 -5.32 -5.72
C CYS A 85 14.18 -3.83 -5.43
N PHE A 86 15.18 -3.01 -5.70
CA PHE A 86 15.18 -1.59 -5.41
C PHE A 86 15.01 -0.84 -6.72
N ILE A 87 13.92 -0.08 -6.85
CA ILE A 87 13.66 0.67 -8.08
C ILE A 87 14.65 1.83 -8.25
N GLU A 88 14.80 2.29 -9.49
CA GLU A 88 15.86 3.18 -9.95
C GLU A 88 16.22 4.32 -8.99
N GLY A 89 17.53 4.44 -8.70
CA GLY A 89 18.10 5.44 -7.81
C GLY A 89 18.12 5.04 -6.33
N MET A 90 17.46 3.94 -5.96
CA MET A 90 17.53 3.39 -4.60
C MET A 90 18.73 2.43 -4.47
N CYS A 91 19.57 2.69 -3.49
CA CYS A 91 20.58 1.73 -3.07
C CYS A 91 19.94 0.69 -2.14
N PRO A 92 20.41 -0.57 -2.17
CA PRO A 92 20.08 -1.55 -1.15
C PRO A 92 20.47 -0.99 0.23
N PRO A 93 19.74 -1.35 1.29
CA PRO A 93 19.94 -0.76 2.59
C PRO A 93 21.31 -1.14 3.15
N PRO A 94 22.02 -0.20 3.82
CA PRO A 94 23.23 -0.53 4.55
C PRO A 94 22.92 -1.45 5.73
N LEU A 95 23.95 -2.06 6.32
CA LEU A 95 23.81 -2.82 7.56
C LEU A 95 23.57 -1.88 8.75
N ASP A 96 23.03 -2.42 9.82
CA ASP A 96 22.88 -1.77 11.13
C ASP A 96 22.02 -0.50 11.14
N VAL A 97 21.10 -0.37 10.16
CA VAL A 97 20.11 0.71 10.13
C VAL A 97 18.71 0.18 10.39
N HIS A 98 17.91 0.98 11.09
CA HIS A 98 16.50 0.69 11.33
C HIS A 98 15.65 1.35 10.25
N LEU A 99 14.98 0.53 9.43
CA LEU A 99 14.25 1.03 8.27
C LEU A 99 12.80 0.55 8.26
N LYS A 100 11.99 1.32 7.54
CA LYS A 100 10.67 0.96 7.05
C LYS A 100 10.70 0.95 5.52
N LEU A 101 10.53 -0.23 4.93
CA LEU A 101 10.62 -0.49 3.49
C LEU A 101 9.21 -0.75 2.95
N PHE A 102 8.72 0.15 2.10
CA PHE A 102 7.42 0.04 1.48
C PHE A 102 7.54 -0.63 0.12
N TYR A 103 6.63 -1.57 -0.17
CA TYR A 103 6.79 -2.47 -1.30
C TYR A 103 5.49 -2.75 -2.07
N TYR A 104 5.65 -3.14 -3.34
CA TYR A 104 4.67 -3.92 -4.08
C TYR A 104 5.18 -5.36 -4.18
N ARG A 105 4.30 -6.35 -4.06
CA ARG A 105 4.68 -7.75 -4.23
C ARG A 105 4.58 -8.15 -5.69
N ILE A 106 5.67 -8.67 -6.26
CA ILE A 106 5.70 -9.29 -7.59
C ILE A 106 6.21 -10.71 -7.39
N ASP A 107 5.31 -11.68 -7.54
CA ASP A 107 5.54 -13.08 -7.16
C ASP A 107 6.04 -13.17 -5.70
N ASP A 108 7.26 -13.67 -5.48
CA ASP A 108 7.91 -13.78 -4.17
C ASP A 108 8.94 -12.67 -3.88
N VAL A 109 9.06 -11.68 -4.78
CA VAL A 109 10.00 -10.56 -4.66
C VAL A 109 9.28 -9.30 -4.21
N LEU A 110 9.85 -8.61 -3.23
CA LEU A 110 9.37 -7.32 -2.75
C LEU A 110 9.99 -6.19 -3.58
N MET A 111 9.19 -5.54 -4.42
CA MET A 111 9.62 -4.36 -5.16
C MET A 111 9.51 -3.12 -4.29
N ILE A 112 10.64 -2.67 -3.76
CA ILE A 112 10.71 -1.53 -2.84
C ILE A 112 10.59 -0.24 -3.64
N TYR A 113 9.60 0.60 -3.30
CA TYR A 113 9.36 1.88 -3.96
C TYR A 113 9.59 3.09 -3.05
N LYS A 114 9.70 2.88 -1.74
CA LYS A 114 9.88 3.94 -0.74
C LYS A 114 10.57 3.38 0.49
N ILE A 115 11.52 4.14 1.04
CA ILE A 115 12.30 3.79 2.23
C ILE A 115 12.20 4.95 3.22
N LYS A 116 11.98 4.65 4.50
CA LYS A 116 12.06 5.62 5.60
C LYS A 116 12.99 5.10 6.69
N SER A 117 13.87 5.95 7.20
CA SER A 117 14.57 5.69 8.47
C SER A 117 13.59 5.80 9.62
N LEU A 118 13.80 4.97 10.64
CA LEU A 118 13.11 5.05 11.94
C LEU A 118 14.07 5.52 13.03
#